data_AF-A0A7S4V089-F1
#
_entry.id   AF-A0A7S4V089-F1
#
_cell.length_a   1.000
_cell.length_b   1.000
_cell.length_c   1.000
_cell.angle_alpha   90.00
_cell.angle_beta   90.00
_cell.angle_gamma   90.00
#
_symmetry.space_group_name_H-M   'P 1'
#
loop_
_entity.id
_entity.type
_entity.pdbx_description
1 polymer ?
#
loop_
_entity_poly.entity_id
_entity_poly.type
_entity_poly.pdbx_seq_one_letter_code
_entity_poly.pdbx_strand_id
1 'polypeptide(L)'
;RLHFPLLIPHSDNIEEEEEQQPQLCVMDEIITWKEGKCFVFDDSLAHSAIYPSLPDTNAAKMRISPSQKALGALEPQKSSLPRVVLIVDLWHPDLNQDERILISELYPAVTR
;
A
#
# COMPACT_ATOMS: atom_id res chain seq x y z
N ARG A 1 -12.12 -8.87 2.77
CA ARG A 1 -11.38 -7.82 3.52
C ARG A 1 -11.79 -6.40 3.10
N LEU A 2 -11.97 -5.49 4.06
CA LEU A 2 -12.21 -4.05 3.82
C LEU A 2 -10.93 -3.25 4.02
N HIS A 3 -10.63 -2.35 3.08
CA HIS A 3 -9.56 -1.36 3.20
C HIS A 3 -10.15 0.04 3.33
N PHE A 4 -9.79 0.76 4.40
CA PHE A 4 -10.09 2.18 4.59
C PHE A 4 -8.77 2.97 4.60
N PRO A 5 -8.43 3.66 3.50
CA PRO A 5 -7.17 4.38 3.40
C PRO A 5 -7.19 5.66 4.26
N LEU A 6 -6.22 5.77 5.17
CA LEU A 6 -6.06 6.90 6.09
C LEU A 6 -5.05 7.92 5.60
N LEU A 7 -3.95 7.44 5.01
CA LEU A 7 -2.89 8.27 4.48
C LEU A 7 -2.30 7.62 3.23
N ILE A 8 -2.36 8.30 2.10
CA ILE A 8 -1.80 7.88 0.81
C ILE A 8 -0.66 8.85 0.43
N PRO A 9 0.47 8.36 -0.10
CA PRO A 9 1.50 9.23 -0.66
C PRO A 9 0.94 10.03 -1.85
N HIS A 10 1.10 11.34 -1.82
CA HIS A 10 0.77 12.24 -2.93
C HIS A 10 2.04 13.01 -3.32
N SER A 11 2.22 13.27 -4.61
CA SER A 11 3.26 14.16 -5.14
C SER A 11 2.64 15.51 -5.47
N ASP A 12 3.30 16.62 -5.17
CA ASP A 12 2.79 17.97 -5.48
C ASP A 12 2.59 18.21 -7.00
N ASN A 13 3.15 17.33 -7.86
CA ASN A 13 2.96 17.33 -9.31
C ASN A 13 1.79 16.43 -9.74
N ILE A 14 0.70 17.06 -10.18
CA ILE A 14 -0.54 16.39 -10.63
C ILE A 14 -0.30 15.41 -11.79
N GLU A 15 0.65 15.69 -12.70
CA GLU A 15 0.95 14.80 -13.83
C GLU A 15 1.71 13.53 -13.42
N GLU A 16 2.43 13.56 -12.31
CA GLU A 16 3.20 12.42 -11.78
C GLU A 16 2.39 11.59 -10.77
N GLU A 17 1.25 12.12 -10.28
CA GLU A 17 0.42 11.45 -9.27
C GLU A 17 -0.22 10.16 -9.77
N GLU A 18 -0.63 10.07 -11.04
CA GLU A 18 -1.30 8.85 -11.56
C GLU A 18 -0.32 7.68 -11.74
N GLU A 19 0.93 7.95 -12.11
CA GLU A 19 1.96 6.91 -12.31
C GLU A 19 2.62 6.48 -10.99
N GLN A 20 2.58 7.32 -9.95
CA GLN A 20 3.26 7.09 -8.67
C GLN A 20 2.31 6.75 -7.51
N GLN A 21 1.06 6.38 -7.80
CA GLN A 21 0.15 5.90 -6.77
C GLN A 21 0.30 4.40 -6.49
N PRO A 22 0.23 3.98 -5.22
CA PRO A 22 0.16 2.56 -4.87
C PRO A 22 -1.09 1.90 -5.45
N GLN A 23 -0.94 0.67 -5.95
CA GLN A 23 -2.01 -0.11 -6.59
C GLN A 23 -2.23 -1.46 -5.92
N LEU A 24 -3.49 -1.90 -5.83
CA LEU A 24 -3.89 -3.24 -5.43
C LEU A 24 -4.39 -3.97 -6.67
N CYS A 25 -3.74 -5.05 -7.03
CA CYS A 25 -4.25 -5.94 -8.07
C CYS A 25 -4.99 -7.10 -7.38
N VAL A 26 -6.24 -7.34 -7.74
CA VAL A 26 -7.04 -8.47 -7.29
C VAL A 26 -7.55 -9.18 -8.54
N MET A 27 -7.05 -10.39 -8.82
CA MET A 27 -7.23 -11.02 -10.13
C MET A 27 -6.82 -10.07 -11.27
N ASP A 28 -7.75 -9.76 -12.17
CA ASP A 28 -7.55 -8.88 -13.34
C ASP A 28 -7.98 -7.43 -13.08
N GLU A 29 -8.40 -7.10 -11.85
CA GLU A 29 -8.84 -5.76 -11.47
C GLU A 29 -7.73 -4.99 -10.74
N ILE A 30 -7.58 -3.71 -11.07
CA ILE A 30 -6.65 -2.79 -10.41
C ILE A 30 -7.45 -1.77 -9.62
N ILE A 31 -7.15 -1.66 -8.33
CA ILE A 31 -7.78 -0.74 -7.38
C ILE A 31 -6.72 0.23 -6.86
N THR A 32 -6.99 1.53 -6.94
CA THR A 32 -6.18 2.57 -6.31
C THR A 32 -6.79 2.99 -4.98
N TRP A 33 -5.95 3.20 -3.96
CA TRP A 33 -6.43 3.70 -2.68
C TRP A 33 -6.68 5.20 -2.77
N LYS A 34 -7.83 5.65 -2.25
CA LYS A 34 -8.18 7.07 -2.13
C LYS A 34 -8.58 7.39 -0.70
N GLU A 35 -7.90 8.35 -0.08
CA GLU A 35 -8.17 8.73 1.32
C GLU A 35 -9.65 8.95 1.59
N GLY A 36 -10.14 8.37 2.71
CA GLY A 36 -11.54 8.45 3.11
C GLY A 36 -12.53 7.67 2.24
N LYS A 37 -12.08 6.91 1.24
CA LYS A 37 -12.92 6.03 0.42
C LYS A 37 -12.59 4.57 0.69
N CYS A 38 -13.51 3.87 1.35
CA CYS A 38 -13.37 2.42 1.56
C CYS A 38 -13.69 1.64 0.29
N PHE A 39 -13.08 0.47 0.20
CA PHE A 39 -13.48 -0.59 -0.74
C PHE A 39 -13.34 -1.95 -0.05
N VAL A 40 -14.05 -2.94 -0.61
CA VAL A 40 -14.03 -4.33 -0.14
C VAL A 40 -13.61 -5.20 -1.31
N PHE A 41 -12.76 -6.18 -1.03
CA PHE A 41 -12.39 -7.24 -1.96
C PHE A 41 -12.29 -8.56 -1.20
N ASP A 42 -12.33 -9.67 -1.93
CA ASP A 42 -12.09 -10.99 -1.38
C ASP A 42 -10.59 -11.28 -1.37
N ASP A 43 -9.98 -11.36 -0.19
CA ASP A 43 -8.55 -11.64 -0.02
C ASP A 43 -8.21 -13.13 -0.08
N SER A 44 -9.21 -14.02 -0.27
CA SER A 44 -8.95 -15.40 -0.67
C SER A 44 -8.54 -15.52 -2.14
N LEU A 45 -8.87 -14.52 -2.96
CA LEU A 45 -8.42 -14.41 -4.34
C LEU A 45 -6.94 -13.98 -4.39
N ALA A 46 -6.20 -14.45 -5.41
CA ALA A 46 -4.86 -13.96 -5.72
C ALA A 46 -4.85 -12.42 -5.83
N HIS A 47 -4.04 -11.79 -4.98
CA HIS A 47 -3.92 -10.35 -4.89
C HIS A 47 -2.47 -9.93 -4.63
N SER A 48 -2.10 -8.75 -5.11
CA SER A 48 -0.77 -8.17 -4.89
C SER A 48 -0.86 -6.65 -4.72
N ALA A 49 0.04 -6.09 -3.92
CA ALA A 49 0.15 -4.64 -3.74
C ALA A 49 1.45 -4.15 -4.38
N ILE A 50 1.33 -3.17 -5.27
CA ILE A 50 2.46 -2.52 -5.94
C ILE A 50 2.66 -1.15 -5.29
N TYR A 51 3.89 -0.89 -4.88
CA TYR A 51 4.33 0.42 -4.41
C TYR A 51 5.32 0.98 -5.43
N PRO A 52 4.99 2.09 -6.11
CA PRO A 52 5.93 2.73 -7.00
C PRO A 52 7.13 3.20 -6.17
N SER A 53 8.29 2.64 -6.48
CA SER A 53 9.55 3.16 -5.98
C SER A 53 9.78 4.51 -6.66
N LEU A 54 10.06 5.55 -5.88
CA LEU A 54 10.65 6.78 -6.44
C LEU A 54 11.84 6.36 -7.32
N PRO A 55 11.94 6.84 -8.58
CA PRO A 55 13.12 6.60 -9.39
C PRO A 55 14.33 7.13 -8.61
N ASP A 56 15.36 6.31 -8.47
CA ASP A 56 16.61 6.72 -7.83
C ASP A 56 17.09 8.02 -8.48
N THR A 57 16.98 9.13 -7.75
CA THR A 57 17.40 10.48 -8.20
C THR A 57 18.92 10.60 -8.44
N ASN A 58 19.65 9.48 -8.39
CA ASN A 58 21.05 9.37 -8.74
C ASN A 58 21.31 9.15 -10.24
N ALA A 59 20.31 8.76 -11.04
CA ALA A 59 20.50 8.61 -12.49
C ALA A 59 20.49 9.96 -13.26
N ALA A 60 19.85 11.00 -12.71
CA ALA A 60 19.71 12.31 -13.36
C ALA A 60 20.82 13.33 -13.02
N LYS A 61 21.85 12.96 -12.24
CA LYS A 61 22.98 13.83 -11.89
C LYS A 61 24.29 13.53 -12.64
N MET A 62 24.25 12.76 -13.73
CA MET A 62 25.44 12.48 -14.54
C MET A 62 25.65 13.49 -15.69
N ARG A 63 25.55 14.78 -15.40
CA ARG A 63 26.16 15.87 -16.20
C ARG A 63 26.44 17.06 -15.27
N ILE A 64 27.61 17.08 -14.64
CA ILE A 64 28.51 18.24 -14.42
C ILE A 64 29.78 17.71 -13.71
N SER A 65 30.91 18.24 -14.16
CA SER A 65 32.33 17.92 -13.95
C SER A 65 32.88 17.88 -12.50
N PRO A 66 34.12 17.35 -12.31
CA PRO A 66 34.62 16.90 -11.01
C PRO A 66 35.33 18.01 -10.24
N SER A 67 34.74 18.47 -9.15
CA SER A 67 35.49 19.05 -8.02
C SER A 67 34.53 19.45 -6.91
N GLN A 68 34.42 18.62 -5.86
CA GLN A 68 34.38 19.06 -4.46
C GLN A 68 34.13 17.86 -3.55
N LYS A 69 35.21 17.43 -2.89
CA LYS A 69 35.20 16.62 -1.67
C LYS A 69 34.77 17.53 -0.51
N ALA A 70 33.67 17.22 0.16
CA ALA A 70 33.41 17.54 1.57
C ALA A 70 32.19 16.72 2.01
N LEU A 71 32.39 15.64 2.76
CA LEU A 71 32.23 15.59 4.22
C LEU A 71 30.76 15.65 4.64
N GLY A 72 30.20 14.48 4.91
CA GLY A 72 28.86 14.27 5.46
C GLY A 72 28.37 12.90 5.07
N ALA A 73 28.18 12.01 6.05
CA ALA A 73 27.62 10.69 5.81
C ALA A 73 26.30 10.81 5.04
N LEU A 74 26.26 10.22 3.84
CA LEU A 74 25.07 10.12 3.02
C LEU A 74 24.11 9.15 3.72
N GLU A 75 23.25 9.67 4.58
CA GLU A 75 22.02 9.00 4.99
C GLU A 75 21.24 8.64 3.71
N PRO A 76 20.76 7.39 3.55
CA PRO A 76 20.05 6.98 2.36
C PRO A 76 18.69 7.69 2.31
N GLN A 77 18.60 8.76 1.51
CA GLN A 77 17.36 9.46 1.18
C GLN A 77 16.44 8.53 0.38
N LYS A 78 15.69 7.67 1.08
CA LYS A 78 14.56 6.93 0.55
C LYS A 78 13.31 7.40 1.29
N SER A 79 12.85 8.61 1.00
CA SER A 79 11.58 9.10 1.55
C SER A 79 10.42 8.67 0.66
N SER A 80 10.19 7.36 0.50
CA SER A 80 8.85 6.90 0.12
C SER A 80 7.94 7.21 1.30
N LEU A 81 7.04 8.18 1.18
CA LEU A 81 6.09 8.49 2.25
C LEU A 81 5.33 7.21 2.62
N PRO A 82 5.05 6.98 3.92
CA PRO A 82 4.35 5.79 4.34
C PRO A 82 2.92 5.79 3.78
N ARG A 83 2.37 4.61 3.50
CA ARG A 83 0.94 4.43 3.23
C ARG A 83 0.28 3.80 4.45
N VAL A 84 -0.77 4.42 4.96
CA VAL A 84 -1.50 3.94 6.13
C VAL A 84 -2.92 3.56 5.72
N VAL A 85 -3.28 2.30 5.94
CA VAL A 85 -4.60 1.74 5.62
C VAL A 85 -5.13 1.02 6.85
N LEU A 86 -6.35 1.34 7.27
CA LEU A 86 -7.08 0.54 8.26
C LEU A 86 -7.68 -0.66 7.53
N ILE A 87 -7.32 -1.85 7.99
CA ILE A 87 -7.83 -3.13 7.47
C ILE A 87 -8.86 -3.68 8.44
N VAL A 88 -10.03 -4.03 7.94
CA VAL A 88 -11.10 -4.66 8.73
C VAL A 88 -11.52 -5.95 8.03
N ASP A 89 -11.37 -7.07 8.74
CA ASP A 89 -11.87 -8.37 8.27
C ASP A 89 -13.34 -8.53 8.68
N LEU A 90 -14.15 -8.96 7.72
CA LEU A 90 -15.60 -9.07 7.83
C LEU A 90 -16.00 -10.50 7.48
N TRP A 91 -17.06 -11.01 8.11
CA TRP A 91 -17.69 -12.24 7.67
C TRP A 91 -18.26 -12.07 6.26
N HIS A 92 -18.13 -13.11 5.43
CA HIS A 92 -18.83 -13.17 4.15
C HIS A 92 -20.35 -13.02 4.39
N PRO A 93 -21.07 -12.20 3.60
CA PRO A 93 -22.48 -11.91 3.84
C PRO A 93 -23.37 -13.16 3.83
N ASP A 94 -22.99 -14.18 3.07
CA ASP A 94 -23.75 -15.42 2.94
C ASP A 94 -23.57 -16.39 4.12
N LEU A 95 -22.63 -16.12 5.04
CA LEU A 95 -22.47 -16.96 6.23
C LEU A 95 -23.58 -16.67 7.25
N ASN A 96 -24.28 -17.71 7.65
CA ASN A 96 -25.29 -17.65 8.71
C ASN A 96 -24.63 -17.70 10.11
N GLN A 97 -25.45 -17.58 11.16
CA GLN A 97 -24.97 -17.51 12.53
C GLN A 97 -24.28 -18.80 13.01
N ASP A 98 -24.83 -19.96 12.66
CA ASP A 98 -24.29 -21.25 13.08
C ASP A 98 -22.93 -21.51 12.43
N GLU A 99 -22.78 -21.18 11.14
CA GLU A 99 -21.52 -21.27 10.41
C GLU A 99 -20.44 -20.38 11.02
N ARG A 100 -20.79 -19.13 11.39
CA ARG A 100 -19.84 -18.20 12.06
C ARG A 100 -19.39 -18.73 13.41
N ILE A 101 -20.28 -19.36 14.18
CA ILE A 101 -19.95 -19.99 15.46
C ILE A 101 -18.95 -21.13 15.23
N LEU A 102 -19.26 -22.05 14.33
CA LEU A 102 -18.39 -23.19 14.02
C LEU A 102 -16.99 -22.76 13.57
N ILE A 103 -16.89 -21.77 12.67
CA ILE A 103 -15.59 -21.25 12.22
C ILE A 103 -14.82 -20.60 13.37
N SER A 104 -15.51 -19.87 14.25
CA SER A 104 -14.89 -19.22 15.42
C SER A 104 -14.35 -20.24 16.44
N GLU A 105 -15.01 -21.39 16.57
CA GLU A 105 -14.53 -22.50 17.41
C GLU A 105 -13.34 -23.23 16.77
N LEU A 106 -13.33 -23.40 15.44
CA LEU A 106 -12.22 -24.02 14.71
C LEU A 106 -10.95 -23.15 14.73
N TYR A 107 -11.12 -21.83 14.66
CA TYR A 107 -10.04 -20.85 14.65
C TYR A 107 -10.24 -19.83 15.79
N PRO A 108 -10.02 -20.25 17.05
CA PRO A 108 -10.19 -19.36 18.18
C PRO A 108 -9.23 -18.19 18.08
N ALA A 109 -9.72 -17.01 18.47
CA ALA A 109 -8.87 -15.83 18.56
C ALA A 109 -7.69 -16.12 19.49
N VAL A 110 -6.46 -15.85 19.01
CA VAL A 110 -5.27 -15.93 19.85
C VAL A 110 -5.31 -14.79 20.85
N THR A 111 -5.81 -15.05 22.05
CA THR A 111 -5.66 -14.16 23.20
C THR A 111 -4.23 -14.28 23.72
N ARG A 112 -3.48 -13.17 23.65
CA ARG A 112 -2.18 -13.02 24.32
C ARG A 112 -2.36 -12.45 25.72
#